data_AF-A0A955EHZ3-F1
#
_entry.id   AF-A0A955EHZ3-F1
#
_cell.length_a   1.000
_cell.length_b   1.000
_cell.length_c   1.000
_cell.angle_alpha   90.00
_cell.angle_beta   90.00
_cell.angle_gamma   90.00
#
_symmetry.space_group_name_H-M   'P 1'
#
loop_
_entity.id
_entity.type
_entity.pdbx_description
1 polymer ?
#
loop_
_entity_poly.entity_id
_entity_poly.type
_entity_poly.pdbx_seq_one_letter_code
_entity_poly.pdbx_strand_id
1 'polypeptide(L)'
;MTREDVRRANRAAAAMTPDDARLIMAARVAESLQGGKAALLRPERRLNLLRMATRLGIRPFDANLIIAIVQDSARRGESLDDVQAQGRLSPIPHPALAARRRHSRRFWTRVRTVVAAVCIAAMALVWLINWIAG
;
A
#
# COMPACT_ATOMS: atom_id res chain seq x y z
N MET A 1 3.18 -19.84 -21.39
CA MET A 1 3.33 -18.66 -20.50
C MET A 1 4.54 -17.89 -20.97
N THR A 2 4.36 -16.72 -21.58
CA THR A 2 5.46 -15.96 -22.21
C THR A 2 6.13 -15.01 -21.21
N ARG A 3 7.38 -14.56 -21.49
CA ARG A 3 8.08 -13.58 -20.63
C ARG A 3 7.29 -12.28 -20.45
N GLU A 4 6.50 -11.88 -21.45
CA GLU A 4 5.65 -10.69 -21.37
C GLU A 4 4.47 -10.87 -20.41
N ASP A 5 3.89 -12.07 -20.35
CA ASP A 5 2.81 -12.39 -19.40
C ASP A 5 3.32 -12.33 -17.96
N VAL A 6 4.53 -12.86 -17.71
CA VAL A 6 5.20 -12.76 -16.41
C VAL A 6 5.45 -11.29 -16.06
N ARG A 7 5.95 -10.49 -17.01
CA ARG A 7 6.24 -9.08 -16.78
C ARG A 7 4.96 -8.27 -16.50
N ARG A 8 3.87 -8.57 -17.19
CA ARG A 8 2.54 -7.96 -17.01
C ARG A 8 1.94 -8.34 -15.66
N ALA A 9 2.01 -9.62 -15.28
CA ALA A 9 1.55 -10.10 -13.97
C ALA A 9 2.35 -9.47 -12.83
N ASN A 10 3.68 -9.34 -12.99
CA ASN A 10 4.53 -8.65 -12.02
C ASN A 10 4.18 -7.16 -11.91
N ARG A 11 3.85 -6.47 -13.01
CA ARG A 11 3.37 -5.07 -12.97
C ARG A 11 1.97 -4.91 -12.40
N ALA A 12 1.06 -5.87 -12.63
CA ALA A 12 -0.27 -5.84 -12.03
C ALA A 12 -0.20 -6.11 -10.52
N ALA A 13 0.68 -7.02 -10.09
CA ALA A 13 1.01 -7.22 -8.68
C ALA A 13 1.75 -6.03 -8.06
N ALA A 14 2.45 -5.24 -8.90
CA ALA A 14 3.15 -4.02 -8.52
C ALA A 14 2.24 -2.84 -8.17
N ALA A 15 0.95 -2.89 -8.53
CA ALA A 15 0.02 -1.79 -8.28
C ALA A 15 -0.20 -1.61 -6.77
N MET A 16 0.40 -0.55 -6.22
CA MET A 16 0.34 -0.17 -4.81
C MET A 16 -0.97 0.59 -4.53
N THR A 17 -1.56 0.37 -3.35
CA THR A 17 -2.66 1.21 -2.86
C THR A 17 -2.05 2.39 -2.09
N PRO A 18 -2.64 3.59 -2.13
CA PRO A 18 -2.12 4.78 -1.42
C PRO A 18 -1.86 4.58 0.10
N ASP A 19 -2.50 3.60 0.74
CA ASP A 19 -2.26 3.19 2.13
C ASP A 19 -1.07 2.23 2.31
N ASP A 20 -0.16 2.11 1.34
CA ASP A 20 0.99 1.23 1.47
C ASP A 20 1.94 1.77 2.55
N ALA A 21 2.02 1.05 3.67
CA ALA A 21 2.95 1.32 4.77
C ALA A 21 4.41 1.56 4.29
N ARG A 22 4.76 1.00 3.12
CA ARG A 22 6.02 1.20 2.44
C ARG A 22 6.24 2.62 1.92
N LEU A 23 5.19 3.28 1.40
CA LEU A 23 5.24 4.68 0.96
C LEU A 23 5.44 5.61 2.15
N ILE A 24 4.70 5.37 3.24
CA ILE A 24 4.86 6.09 4.50
C ILE A 24 6.30 5.92 5.02
N MET A 25 6.81 4.69 4.99
CA MET A 25 8.19 4.43 5.39
C MET A 25 9.20 5.14 4.47
N ALA A 26 9.03 5.06 3.15
CA ALA A 26 9.94 5.68 2.17
C ALA A 26 9.99 7.20 2.33
N ALA A 27 8.83 7.86 2.50
CA ALA A 27 8.76 9.29 2.79
C ALA A 27 9.53 9.63 4.06
N ARG A 28 9.34 8.85 5.14
CA ARG A 28 10.05 9.07 6.40
C ARG A 28 11.55 8.84 6.32
N VAL A 29 11.99 7.89 5.48
CA VAL A 29 13.41 7.68 5.20
C VAL A 29 13.98 8.92 4.54
N ALA A 30 13.35 9.43 3.47
CA ALA A 30 13.86 10.59 2.75
C ALA A 30 13.95 11.84 3.64
N GLU A 31 12.94 12.09 4.49
CA GLU A 31 12.99 13.16 5.50
C GLU A 31 14.14 13.01 6.50
N SER A 32 14.57 11.77 6.75
CA SER A 32 15.63 11.46 7.71
C SER A 32 17.04 11.48 7.09
N LEU A 33 17.15 11.57 5.76
CA LEU A 33 18.44 11.66 5.07
C LEU A 33 19.06 13.05 5.25
N GLN A 34 20.37 13.07 5.41
CA GLN A 34 21.18 14.29 5.55
C GLN A 34 22.27 14.33 4.47
N GLY A 35 22.82 15.52 4.23
CA GLY A 35 23.96 15.70 3.33
C GLY A 35 23.61 15.64 1.84
N GLY A 36 22.34 15.86 1.46
CA GLY A 36 21.90 15.91 0.07
C GLY A 36 22.29 14.64 -0.70
N LYS A 37 23.16 14.78 -1.71
CA LYS A 37 23.69 13.67 -2.52
C LYS A 37 24.48 12.62 -1.73
N ALA A 38 24.98 12.94 -0.54
CA ALA A 38 25.64 11.93 0.30
C ALA A 38 24.65 10.89 0.87
N ALA A 39 23.35 11.24 0.90
CA ALA A 39 22.26 10.41 1.43
C ALA A 39 22.62 9.74 2.77
N LEU A 40 23.19 10.52 3.69
CA LEU A 40 23.71 10.02 4.95
C LEU A 40 22.56 9.77 5.92
N LEU A 41 22.53 8.58 6.50
CA LEU A 41 21.57 8.20 7.53
C LEU A 41 22.32 7.88 8.83
N ARG A 42 22.10 8.69 9.87
CA ARG A 42 22.76 8.49 11.18
C ARG A 42 22.28 7.18 11.84
N PRO A 43 23.13 6.49 12.62
CA PRO A 43 22.77 5.23 13.28
C PRO A 43 21.49 5.31 14.12
N GLU A 44 21.31 6.38 14.88
CA GLU A 44 20.15 6.56 15.77
C GLU A 44 18.86 6.70 14.94
N ARG A 45 18.93 7.43 13.82
CA ARG A 45 17.82 7.61 12.89
C ARG A 45 17.47 6.30 12.19
N ARG A 46 18.48 5.51 11.81
CA ARG A 46 18.27 4.17 11.24
C ARG A 46 17.54 3.26 12.20
N LEU A 47 17.93 3.22 13.48
CA LEU A 47 17.25 2.42 14.51
C LEU A 47 15.79 2.87 14.71
N ASN A 48 15.52 4.18 14.70
CA ASN A 48 14.16 4.72 14.80
C ASN A 48 13.28 4.31 13.61
N LEU A 49 13.83 4.36 12.39
CA LEU A 49 13.12 3.94 11.18
C LEU A 49 12.80 2.44 11.20
N LEU A 50 13.72 1.60 11.67
CA LEU A 50 13.48 0.16 11.81
C LEU A 50 12.38 -0.12 12.85
N ARG A 51 12.40 0.55 14.02
CA ARG A 51 11.33 0.42 15.03
C ARG A 51 9.96 0.84 14.48
N MET A 52 9.93 1.93 13.71
CA MET A 52 8.71 2.38 13.05
C MET A 52 8.22 1.36 12.01
N ALA A 53 9.12 0.80 11.21
CA ALA A 53 8.79 -0.22 10.22
C ALA A 53 8.15 -1.45 10.87
N THR A 54 8.68 -1.91 12.01
CA THR A 54 8.08 -3.01 12.78
C THR A 54 6.66 -2.70 13.25
N ARG A 55 6.39 -1.47 13.72
CA ARG A 55 5.04 -1.03 14.12
C ARG A 55 4.07 -0.97 12.94
N LEU A 56 4.57 -0.66 11.76
CA LEU A 56 3.82 -0.68 10.50
C LEU A 56 3.62 -2.10 9.93
N GLY A 57 4.15 -3.14 10.59
CA GLY A 57 4.07 -4.53 10.13
C GLY A 57 5.02 -4.85 8.97
N ILE A 58 6.04 -4.02 8.74
CA ILE A 58 7.08 -4.22 7.73
C ILE A 58 8.17 -5.11 8.31
N ARG A 59 8.64 -6.10 7.54
CA ARG A 59 9.73 -6.97 7.96
C ARG A 59 11.05 -6.19 8.04
N PRO A 60 11.96 -6.54 8.96
CA PRO A 60 13.27 -5.89 9.06
C PRO A 60 14.06 -5.92 7.73
N PHE A 61 13.95 -7.00 6.95
CA PHE A 61 14.56 -7.10 5.63
C PHE A 61 14.00 -6.05 4.65
N ASP A 62 12.67 -6.02 4.49
CA ASP A 62 11.99 -5.06 3.61
C ASP A 62 12.27 -3.60 4.02
N ALA A 63 12.33 -3.35 5.33
CA ALA A 63 12.66 -2.05 5.90
C ALA A 63 14.07 -1.59 5.48
N ASN A 64 15.07 -2.48 5.58
CA ASN A 64 16.43 -2.18 5.11
C ASN A 64 16.48 -1.99 3.59
N LEU A 65 15.71 -2.75 2.82
CA LEU A 65 15.63 -2.60 1.37
C LEU A 65 15.05 -1.23 0.96
N ILE A 66 13.97 -0.79 1.61
CA ILE A 66 13.39 0.54 1.38
C ILE A 66 14.41 1.64 1.71
N ILE A 67 15.14 1.51 2.82
CA ILE A 67 16.21 2.47 3.17
C ILE A 67 17.26 2.53 2.06
N ALA A 68 17.73 1.39 1.58
CA ALA A 68 18.74 1.32 0.53
C ALA A 68 18.26 1.95 -0.79
N ILE A 69 17.02 1.67 -1.20
CA ILE A 69 16.44 2.23 -2.43
C ILE A 69 16.35 3.75 -2.34
N VAL A 70 15.82 4.27 -1.22
CA VAL A 70 15.67 5.73 -1.04
C VAL A 70 17.04 6.41 -0.95
N GLN A 71 18.01 5.79 -0.29
CA GLN A 71 19.39 6.31 -0.23
C GLN A 71 20.06 6.32 -1.60
N ASP A 72 19.90 5.26 -2.39
CA ASP A 72 20.46 5.16 -3.73
C ASP A 72 19.85 6.21 -4.68
N SER A 73 18.54 6.40 -4.63
CA SER A 73 17.87 7.45 -5.40
C SER A 73 18.28 8.86 -4.96
N ALA A 74 18.41 9.11 -3.65
CA ALA A 74 18.93 10.38 -3.14
C ALA A 74 20.39 10.64 -3.57
N ARG A 75 21.23 9.59 -3.64
CA ARG A 75 22.60 9.70 -4.20
C ARG A 75 22.60 10.08 -5.68
N ARG A 76 21.65 9.54 -6.43
CA ARG A 76 21.45 9.83 -7.86
C ARG A 76 20.73 11.17 -8.10
N GLY A 77 20.28 11.85 -7.04
CA GLY A 77 19.55 13.11 -7.12
C GLY A 77 18.11 12.96 -7.63
N GLU A 78 17.56 11.75 -7.58
CA GLU A 78 16.17 11.46 -7.96
C GLU A 78 15.21 11.81 -6.82
N SER A 79 13.99 12.23 -7.18
CA SER A 79 12.93 12.48 -6.21
C SER A 79 12.23 11.18 -5.78
N LEU A 80 11.57 11.19 -4.62
CA LEU A 80 10.73 10.07 -4.17
C LEU A 80 9.64 9.70 -5.17
N ASP A 81 9.10 10.69 -5.88
CA ASP A 81 8.05 10.50 -6.90
C ASP A 81 8.61 9.71 -8.10
N ASP A 82 9.87 9.93 -8.48
CA ASP A 82 10.55 9.14 -9.51
C ASP A 82 10.72 7.68 -9.09
N VAL A 83 11.06 7.43 -7.82
CA VAL A 83 11.21 6.07 -7.27
C VAL A 83 9.88 5.31 -7.28
N GLN A 84 8.79 6.01 -6.94
CA GLN A 84 7.43 5.47 -6.98
C GLN A 84 6.98 5.21 -8.43
N ALA A 85 7.18 6.17 -9.32
CA ALA A 85 6.81 6.08 -10.74
C ALA A 85 7.54 4.91 -11.45
N GLN A 86 8.78 4.63 -11.06
CA GLN A 86 9.57 3.53 -11.60
C GLN A 86 9.24 2.16 -10.97
N GLY A 87 8.31 2.12 -10.01
CA GLY A 87 7.91 0.89 -9.34
C GLY A 87 9.06 0.25 -8.56
N ARG A 88 10.08 1.00 -8.13
CA ARG A 88 11.21 0.43 -7.37
C ARG A 88 10.82 0.05 -5.95
N LEU A 89 9.72 0.62 -5.44
CA LEU A 89 9.10 0.26 -4.16
C LEU A 89 8.05 -0.86 -4.31
N SER A 90 7.86 -1.36 -5.53
CA SER A 90 6.91 -2.43 -5.88
C SER A 90 7.22 -3.76 -5.19
N PRO A 91 6.21 -4.59 -4.87
CA PRO A 91 6.37 -5.74 -3.98
C PRO A 91 7.07 -6.94 -4.64
N ILE A 92 7.96 -7.56 -3.87
CA ILE A 92 7.99 -9.02 -3.78
C ILE A 92 6.71 -9.44 -3.02
N PRO A 93 5.85 -10.32 -3.58
CA PRO A 93 4.57 -10.67 -2.97
C PRO A 93 4.73 -11.24 -1.56
N HIS A 94 4.06 -10.63 -0.59
CA HIS A 94 4.11 -11.05 0.80
C HIS A 94 2.76 -11.64 1.24
N PRO A 95 2.68 -12.94 1.62
CA PRO A 95 1.40 -13.61 1.88
C PRO A 95 0.63 -13.01 3.06
N ALA A 96 1.32 -12.51 4.09
CA ALA A 96 0.71 -11.89 5.26
C ALA A 96 -0.01 -10.54 4.97
N LEU A 97 0.54 -9.71 4.06
CA LEU A 97 -0.09 -8.45 3.65
C LEU A 97 -1.22 -8.71 2.64
N ALA A 98 -1.07 -9.73 1.79
CA ALA A 98 -2.13 -10.22 0.93
C ALA A 98 -3.34 -10.73 1.74
N ALA A 99 -3.12 -11.40 2.87
CA ALA A 99 -4.18 -11.85 3.78
C ALA A 99 -4.96 -10.68 4.41
N ARG A 100 -4.28 -9.59 4.81
CA ARG A 100 -4.91 -8.39 5.37
C ARG A 100 -5.72 -7.61 4.33
N ARG A 101 -5.22 -7.49 3.09
CA ARG A 101 -5.97 -6.96 1.94
C ARG A 101 -7.21 -7.81 1.61
N ARG A 102 -7.10 -9.15 1.68
CA ARG A 102 -8.23 -10.07 1.45
C ARG A 102 -9.32 -9.95 2.52
N HIS A 103 -8.94 -9.76 3.78
CA HIS A 103 -9.88 -9.59 4.89
C HIS A 103 -10.63 -8.25 4.80
N SER A 104 -9.92 -7.15 4.54
CA SER A 104 -10.54 -5.82 4.37
C SER A 104 -11.52 -5.80 3.17
N ARG A 105 -11.13 -6.42 2.05
CA ARG A 105 -12.00 -6.51 0.86
C ARG A 105 -13.24 -7.37 1.09
N ARG A 106 -13.13 -8.47 1.85
CA ARG A 106 -14.27 -9.33 2.24
C ARG A 106 -15.21 -8.63 3.22
N PHE A 107 -14.67 -7.82 4.13
CA PHE A 107 -15.47 -7.00 5.04
C PHE A 107 -16.26 -5.94 4.26
N TRP A 108 -15.61 -5.19 3.38
CA TRP A 108 -16.26 -4.18 2.55
C TRP A 108 -17.28 -4.74 1.54
N THR A 109 -17.04 -5.93 0.97
CA THR A 109 -18.07 -6.59 0.14
C THR A 109 -19.27 -7.04 0.97
N ARG A 110 -19.06 -7.57 2.19
CA ARG A 110 -20.16 -7.92 3.10
C ARG A 110 -20.97 -6.69 3.53
N VAL A 111 -20.30 -5.59 3.85
CA VAL A 111 -20.97 -4.32 4.18
C VAL A 111 -21.79 -3.83 2.98
N ARG A 112 -21.23 -3.82 1.76
CA ARG A 112 -21.97 -3.46 0.53
C ARG A 112 -23.18 -4.36 0.28
N THR A 113 -23.07 -5.67 0.47
CA THR A 113 -24.20 -6.59 0.27
C THR A 113 -25.30 -6.37 1.30
N VAL A 114 -24.94 -6.08 2.55
CA VAL A 114 -25.93 -5.78 3.60
C VAL A 114 -26.64 -4.47 3.32
N VAL A 115 -25.89 -3.42 2.96
CA VAL A 115 -26.48 -2.11 2.60
C VAL A 115 -27.41 -2.24 1.39
N ALA A 116 -26.99 -2.95 0.34
CA ALA A 116 -27.82 -3.18 -0.84
C ALA A 116 -29.12 -3.95 -0.50
N ALA A 117 -29.03 -4.98 0.34
CA ALA A 117 -30.21 -5.74 0.78
C ALA A 117 -31.20 -4.87 1.57
N VAL A 118 -30.69 -4.01 2.46
CA VAL A 118 -31.52 -3.06 3.23
C VAL A 118 -32.22 -2.06 2.31
N CYS A 119 -31.51 -1.49 1.32
CA CYS A 119 -32.11 -0.56 0.37
C CYS A 119 -33.21 -1.21 -0.47
N ILE A 120 -32.99 -2.46 -0.94
CA ILE A 120 -34.00 -3.20 -1.71
C ILE A 120 -35.23 -3.50 -0.84
N ALA A 121 -35.03 -3.94 0.42
CA ALA A 121 -36.12 -4.19 1.35
C ALA A 121 -36.93 -2.92 1.64
N ALA A 122 -36.25 -1.78 1.85
CA ALA A 122 -36.90 -0.49 2.06
C ALA A 122 -37.70 -0.04 0.82
N MET A 123 -37.15 -0.19 -0.39
CA MET A 123 -37.86 0.10 -1.64
C MET A 123 -39.11 -0.77 -1.80
N ALA A 124 -38.99 -2.08 -1.54
CA ALA A 124 -40.13 -3.00 -1.63
C ALA A 124 -41.24 -2.65 -0.63
N LEU A 125 -40.87 -2.25 0.59
CA LEU A 125 -41.81 -1.82 1.61
C LEU A 125 -42.56 -0.55 1.20
N VAL A 126 -41.83 0.48 0.75
CA VAL A 126 -42.42 1.74 0.28
C VAL A 126 -43.35 1.49 -0.91
N TRP A 127 -42.94 0.63 -1.85
CA TRP A 127 -43.75 0.27 -3.00
C TRP A 127 -45.05 -0.44 -2.60
N LEU A 128 -44.98 -1.39 -1.65
CA LEU A 128 -46.14 -2.10 -1.12
C LEU A 128 -47.13 -1.16 -0.41
N ILE A 129 -46.62 -0.25 0.43
CA ILE A 129 -47.45 0.74 1.14
C ILE A 129 -48.17 1.64 0.14
N ASN A 130 -47.47 2.10 -0.89
CA ASN A 130 -48.04 2.95 -1.93
C ASN A 130 -49.10 2.21 -2.78
N TRP A 131 -48.96 0.89 -2.97
CA TRP A 131 -49.94 0.08 -3.69
C TRP A 131 -51.21 -0.21 -2.88
N ILE A 132 -51.11 -0.29 -1.55
CA ILE A 132 -52.28 -0.50 -0.68
C ILE A 132 -53.03 0.82 -0.43
N ALA A 133 -52.31 1.94 -0.38
CA ALA A 133 -52.87 3.25 -0.08
C ALA A 133 -53.37 4.03 -1.31
N GLY A 134 -53.00 3.61 -2.53
CA GLY A 134 -53.47 4.17 -3.80
C GLY A 134 -54.42 3.22 -4.51
#